data_AF-A0A399F5J1-F1
#
_entry.id   AF-A0A399F5J1-F1
#
_cell.length_a   1.000
_cell.length_b   1.000
_cell.length_c   1.000
_cell.angle_alpha   90.00
_cell.angle_beta   90.00
_cell.angle_gamma   90.00
#
_symmetry.space_group_name_H-M   'P 1'
#
loop_
_entity.id
_entity.type
_entity.pdbx_description
1 polymer ?
#
loop_
_entity_poly.entity_id
_entity_poly.type
_entity_poly.pdbx_seq_one_letter_code
_entity_poly.pdbx_strand_id
1 'polypeptide(L)'
;MEPHPKPTQPALILHTALAGVQTAIRQLGRPSPPQEPLQRLLDQVRSQLEELEHYLSQPGKGGTKTGPKLPPFLQLRLLGSSSVQWGRLSYELRPRFVELLCVLALHPEGLTSEGLALAVWGEGGDPGCAKTELYRLRRWIPLESRPYRLATPVVADFLEVIYLLRQGHPAQALELYKGPLLPRSEAPEVVETRVWLEESLREAVLHSGQRELVWGLAERLGSDLSLWEGALELLPHSDPRRPLATAQINRLKTHW
;
A
#
# COMPACT_ATOMS: atom_id res chain seq x y z
N MET A 1 -44.86 0.05 -5.36
CA MET A 1 -43.69 0.86 -5.74
C MET A 1 -42.69 0.77 -4.59
N GLU A 2 -41.94 -0.34 -4.53
CA GLU A 2 -40.91 -0.51 -3.51
C GLU A 2 -39.63 0.22 -3.95
N PRO A 3 -38.94 0.93 -3.05
CA PRO A 3 -37.74 1.66 -3.41
C PRO A 3 -36.60 0.69 -3.69
N HIS A 4 -35.97 0.83 -4.85
CA HIS A 4 -34.72 0.14 -5.17
C HIS A 4 -33.65 0.45 -4.10
N PRO A 5 -32.97 -0.56 -3.54
CA PRO A 5 -31.84 -0.31 -2.64
C PRO A 5 -30.70 0.33 -3.45
N LYS A 6 -30.23 1.50 -3.00
CA LYS A 6 -28.99 2.11 -3.51
C LYS A 6 -27.83 1.13 -3.31
N PRO A 7 -26.92 0.98 -4.29
CA PRO A 7 -25.79 0.07 -4.15
C PRO A 7 -24.89 0.48 -2.98
N THR A 8 -24.61 -0.47 -2.10
CA THR A 8 -23.73 -0.30 -0.95
C THR A 8 -22.29 -0.02 -1.41
N GLN A 9 -21.58 0.83 -0.67
CA GLN A 9 -20.26 1.41 -0.97
C GLN A 9 -19.04 0.47 -1.19
N PRO A 10 -19.03 -0.87 -0.97
CA PRO A 10 -17.82 -1.68 -1.25
C PRO A 10 -17.51 -1.87 -2.74
N ALA A 11 -18.52 -1.84 -3.62
CA ALA A 11 -18.34 -2.09 -5.05
C ALA A 11 -17.65 -0.92 -5.78
N LEU A 12 -17.81 0.31 -5.28
CA LEU A 12 -17.19 1.50 -5.87
C LEU A 12 -15.68 1.55 -5.57
N ILE A 13 -15.25 1.04 -4.42
CA ILE A 13 -13.83 1.00 -4.02
C ILE A 13 -13.06 -0.04 -4.84
N LEU A 14 -13.63 -1.22 -5.06
CA LEU A 14 -13.07 -2.26 -5.94
C LEU A 14 -13.11 -1.84 -7.42
N HIS A 15 -14.21 -1.24 -7.90
CA HIS A 15 -14.33 -0.82 -9.30
C HIS A 15 -13.45 0.40 -9.64
N THR A 16 -13.21 1.33 -8.70
CA THR A 16 -12.34 2.49 -8.95
C THR A 16 -10.86 2.10 -8.91
N ALA A 17 -10.47 1.17 -8.02
CA ALA A 17 -9.14 0.59 -8.00
C ALA A 17 -8.86 -0.28 -9.26
N LEU A 18 -9.84 -1.04 -9.74
CA LEU A 18 -9.71 -1.88 -10.95
C LEU A 18 -9.81 -1.06 -12.26
N ALA A 19 -10.67 -0.04 -12.35
CA ALA A 19 -10.81 0.76 -13.58
C ALA A 19 -9.59 1.64 -13.89
N GLY A 20 -8.85 2.10 -12.88
CA GLY A 20 -7.59 2.82 -13.06
C GLY A 20 -6.48 1.94 -13.67
N VAL A 21 -6.40 0.69 -13.21
CA VAL A 21 -5.47 -0.34 -13.70
C VAL A 21 -5.79 -0.78 -15.14
N GLN A 22 -7.07 -0.97 -15.45
CA GLN A 22 -7.55 -1.39 -16.77
C GLN A 22 -7.30 -0.35 -17.88
N THR A 23 -7.29 0.94 -17.55
CA THR A 23 -7.10 2.01 -18.54
C THR A 23 -5.62 2.14 -18.96
N ALA A 24 -4.68 1.89 -18.04
CA ALA A 24 -3.24 1.97 -18.28
C ALA A 24 -2.69 0.80 -19.10
N ILE A 25 -3.22 -0.42 -18.91
CA ILE A 25 -2.83 -1.63 -19.66
C ILE A 25 -3.06 -1.46 -21.18
N ARG A 26 -3.99 -0.60 -21.59
CA ARG A 26 -4.31 -0.39 -23.01
C ARG A 26 -3.34 0.54 -23.75
N GLN A 27 -2.44 1.25 -23.06
CA GLN A 27 -1.63 2.32 -23.66
C GLN A 27 -0.10 2.17 -23.56
N LEU A 28 0.46 1.10 -22.98
CA LEU A 28 1.91 1.03 -22.78
C LEU A 28 2.70 0.48 -23.99
N GLY A 29 3.49 1.38 -24.60
CA GLY A 29 4.72 1.07 -25.34
C GLY A 29 5.89 0.69 -24.40
N ARG A 30 6.95 0.11 -24.98
CA ARG A 30 8.02 -0.70 -24.34
C ARG A 30 8.86 -0.06 -23.20
N PRO A 31 9.53 -0.88 -22.35
CA PRO A 31 10.01 -0.53 -21.00
C PRO A 31 11.55 -0.31 -20.87
N SER A 32 11.98 0.16 -19.69
CA SER A 32 13.37 0.19 -19.20
C SER A 32 13.70 -1.02 -18.27
N PRO A 33 14.96 -1.49 -18.14
CA PRO A 33 15.37 -2.78 -17.52
C PRO A 33 15.47 -2.74 -15.96
N PRO A 34 15.68 -3.89 -15.26
CA PRO A 34 14.92 -4.26 -14.05
C PRO A 34 15.60 -3.99 -12.69
N GLN A 35 14.77 -3.75 -11.65
CA GLN A 35 15.04 -4.15 -10.27
C GLN A 35 14.18 -5.41 -9.98
N GLU A 36 14.80 -6.60 -9.96
CA GLU A 36 14.10 -7.90 -9.99
C GLU A 36 13.08 -8.18 -8.86
N PRO A 37 13.26 -7.76 -7.58
CA PRO A 37 12.28 -8.04 -6.52
C PRO A 37 10.98 -7.27 -6.73
N LEU A 38 11.08 -6.00 -7.13
CA LEU A 38 9.96 -5.10 -7.31
C LEU A 38 9.16 -5.41 -8.57
N GLN A 39 9.84 -5.78 -9.67
CA GLN A 39 9.17 -6.22 -10.90
C GLN A 39 8.33 -7.48 -10.66
N ARG A 40 8.86 -8.42 -9.86
CA ARG A 40 8.14 -9.64 -9.45
C ARG A 40 6.92 -9.32 -8.59
N LEU A 41 7.06 -8.45 -7.58
CA LEU A 41 5.94 -8.01 -6.75
C LEU A 41 4.80 -7.43 -7.60
N LEU A 42 5.12 -6.73 -8.69
CA LEU A 42 4.13 -6.08 -9.57
C LEU A 42 3.47 -7.04 -10.55
N ASP A 43 4.25 -7.93 -11.18
CA ASP A 43 3.67 -9.00 -12.00
C ASP A 43 2.73 -9.85 -11.14
N GLN A 44 3.03 -9.98 -9.85
CA GLN A 44 2.23 -10.72 -8.89
C GLN A 44 0.98 -9.98 -8.40
N VAL A 45 1.08 -8.68 -8.06
CA VAL A 45 -0.10 -7.83 -7.78
C VAL A 45 -1.02 -7.80 -8.99
N ARG A 46 -0.46 -7.68 -10.20
CA ARG A 46 -1.21 -7.73 -11.46
C ARG A 46 -1.96 -9.06 -11.63
N SER A 47 -1.29 -10.19 -11.43
CA SER A 47 -1.92 -11.51 -11.51
C SER A 47 -3.06 -11.67 -10.50
N GLN A 48 -2.89 -11.15 -9.27
CA GLN A 48 -3.94 -11.20 -8.24
C GLN A 48 -5.16 -10.34 -8.61
N LEU A 49 -4.94 -9.17 -9.21
CA LEU A 49 -6.03 -8.33 -9.73
C LEU A 49 -6.74 -9.00 -10.92
N GLU A 50 -5.99 -9.59 -11.84
CA GLU A 50 -6.56 -10.32 -12.99
C GLU A 50 -7.39 -11.54 -12.55
N GLU A 51 -6.97 -12.29 -11.53
CA GLU A 51 -7.77 -13.37 -10.93
C GLU A 51 -9.05 -12.86 -10.26
N LEU A 52 -8.99 -11.75 -9.53
CA LEU A 52 -10.15 -11.12 -8.90
C LEU A 52 -11.13 -10.58 -9.96
N GLU A 53 -10.64 -9.96 -11.02
CA GLU A 53 -11.45 -9.50 -12.15
C GLU A 53 -12.10 -10.66 -12.89
N HIS A 54 -11.34 -11.73 -13.15
CA HIS A 54 -11.86 -12.93 -13.77
C HIS A 54 -12.99 -13.53 -12.94
N TYR A 55 -12.81 -13.62 -11.61
CA TYR A 55 -13.83 -14.09 -10.68
C TYR A 55 -15.08 -13.19 -10.67
N LEU A 56 -14.89 -11.86 -10.64
CA LEU A 56 -15.97 -10.87 -10.67
C LEU A 56 -16.75 -10.88 -11.99
N SER A 57 -16.10 -11.24 -13.10
CA SER A 57 -16.67 -11.26 -14.44
C SER A 57 -17.39 -12.55 -14.80
N GLN A 58 -17.28 -13.62 -13.99
CA GLN A 58 -17.99 -14.87 -14.25
C GLN A 58 -19.48 -14.75 -13.86
N PRO A 59 -20.43 -14.98 -14.80
CA PRO A 59 -21.85 -15.04 -14.46
C PRO A 59 -22.10 -16.26 -13.57
N GLY A 60 -22.67 -16.03 -12.39
CA GLY A 60 -22.97 -17.08 -11.41
C GLY A 60 -23.82 -18.19 -12.03
N LYS A 61 -23.22 -19.37 -12.26
CA LYS A 61 -23.95 -20.55 -12.71
C LYS A 61 -24.78 -21.10 -11.55
N GLY A 62 -26.09 -20.85 -11.60
CA GLY A 62 -27.10 -21.62 -10.85
C GLY A 62 -27.87 -20.85 -9.77
N GLY A 63 -29.04 -20.31 -10.16
CA GLY A 63 -30.29 -20.55 -9.45
C GLY A 63 -30.40 -20.21 -7.96
N THR A 64 -29.92 -19.07 -7.48
CA THR A 64 -30.47 -18.34 -6.31
C THR A 64 -30.13 -16.86 -6.46
N LYS A 65 -30.96 -15.94 -5.92
CA LYS A 65 -30.87 -14.47 -6.07
C LYS A 65 -29.63 -13.81 -5.40
N THR A 66 -28.51 -14.50 -5.30
CA THR A 66 -27.24 -13.99 -4.78
C THR A 66 -26.17 -14.19 -5.84
N GLY A 67 -25.65 -13.09 -6.39
CA GLY A 67 -24.50 -13.12 -7.31
C GLY A 67 -23.28 -13.81 -6.71
N PRO A 68 -22.25 -14.12 -7.51
CA PRO A 68 -21.05 -14.81 -7.03
C PRO A 68 -20.50 -14.11 -5.79
N LYS A 69 -20.45 -14.85 -4.68
CA LYS A 69 -19.99 -14.34 -3.39
C LYS A 69 -18.47 -14.27 -3.47
N LEU A 70 -17.93 -13.07 -3.68
CA LEU A 70 -16.48 -12.81 -3.64
C LEU A 70 -15.81 -13.63 -2.52
N PRO A 71 -14.71 -14.34 -2.79
CA PRO A 71 -13.95 -14.96 -1.72
C PRO A 71 -13.54 -13.86 -0.72
N PRO A 72 -13.54 -14.16 0.59
CA PRO A 72 -13.10 -13.19 1.58
C PRO A 72 -11.64 -12.83 1.30
N PHE A 73 -11.36 -11.54 1.05
CA PHE A 73 -10.00 -11.02 0.87
C PHE A 73 -9.53 -10.32 2.13
N LEU A 74 -8.21 -10.22 2.28
CA LEU A 74 -7.55 -9.51 3.37
C LEU A 74 -7.30 -8.06 2.94
N GLN A 75 -7.88 -7.11 3.66
CA GLN A 75 -7.59 -5.69 3.51
C GLN A 75 -6.65 -5.21 4.62
N LEU A 76 -5.56 -4.59 4.21
CA LEU A 76 -4.55 -4.00 5.09
C LEU A 76 -4.49 -2.48 4.83
N ARG A 77 -4.79 -1.69 5.87
CA ARG A 77 -4.55 -0.24 5.86
C ARG A 77 -3.45 0.06 6.86
N LEU A 78 -2.22 0.19 6.37
CA LEU A 78 -1.00 0.24 7.17
C LEU A 78 -0.25 1.58 7.05
N LEU A 79 -0.71 2.49 6.19
CA LEU A 79 -0.15 3.84 6.05
C LEU A 79 -0.77 4.78 7.09
N GLY A 80 0.05 5.27 8.02
CA GLY A 80 -0.35 6.19 9.10
C GLY A 80 -1.15 5.58 10.25
N SER A 81 -1.84 4.47 10.02
CA SER A 81 -2.58 3.68 11.03
C SER A 81 -2.47 2.19 10.73
N SER A 82 -3.05 1.34 11.59
CA SER A 82 -3.06 -0.12 11.39
C SER A 82 -4.48 -0.67 11.49
N SER A 83 -5.06 -1.05 10.36
CA SER A 83 -6.35 -1.75 10.30
C SER A 83 -6.23 -3.03 9.48
N VAL A 84 -6.77 -4.13 10.01
CA VAL A 84 -6.77 -5.44 9.38
C VAL A 84 -8.21 -5.93 9.27
N GLN A 85 -8.65 -6.22 8.05
CA GLN A 85 -9.98 -6.75 7.79
C GLN A 85 -9.89 -7.99 6.92
N TRP A 86 -10.62 -9.04 7.23
CA TRP A 86 -10.75 -10.22 6.36
C TRP A 86 -12.21 -10.52 6.10
N GLY A 87 -12.62 -10.43 4.84
CA GLY A 87 -14.02 -10.45 4.46
C GLY A 87 -14.80 -9.28 5.07
N ARG A 88 -15.66 -9.56 6.06
CA ARG A 88 -16.45 -8.53 6.78
C ARG A 88 -15.99 -8.32 8.23
N LEU A 89 -14.98 -9.07 8.67
CA LEU A 89 -14.51 -9.05 10.05
C LEU A 89 -13.31 -8.09 10.16
N SER A 90 -13.34 -7.23 11.16
CA SER A 90 -12.20 -6.38 11.52
C SER A 90 -11.49 -6.99 12.72
N TYR A 91 -10.17 -6.96 12.71
CA TYR A 91 -9.34 -7.54 13.77
C TYR A 91 -8.41 -6.49 14.36
N GLU A 92 -8.45 -6.37 15.68
CA GLU A 92 -7.43 -5.68 16.46
C GLU A 92 -6.31 -6.67 16.75
N LEU A 93 -5.28 -6.66 15.91
CA LEU A 93 -4.14 -7.54 16.03
C LEU A 93 -3.00 -6.87 16.79
N ARG A 94 -2.20 -7.69 17.48
CA ARG A 94 -0.95 -7.24 18.11
C ARG A 94 -0.01 -6.66 17.05
N PRO A 95 0.83 -5.66 17.35
CA PRO A 95 1.75 -5.05 16.38
C PRO A 95 2.58 -6.08 15.60
N ARG A 96 3.13 -7.08 16.28
CA ARG A 96 3.91 -8.15 15.66
C ARG A 96 3.15 -8.94 14.59
N PHE A 97 1.84 -9.14 14.77
CA PHE A 97 1.01 -9.81 13.77
C PHE A 97 0.78 -8.91 12.56
N VAL A 98 0.60 -7.60 12.76
CA VAL A 98 0.46 -6.65 11.66
C VAL A 98 1.75 -6.57 10.84
N GLU A 99 2.91 -6.61 11.50
CA GLU A 99 4.23 -6.68 10.84
C GLU A 99 4.38 -7.96 10.01
N LEU A 100 4.01 -9.13 10.58
CA LEU A 100 4.02 -10.40 9.85
C LEU A 100 3.08 -10.37 8.63
N LEU A 101 1.89 -9.77 8.75
CA LEU A 101 0.98 -9.60 7.62
C LEU A 101 1.55 -8.65 6.56
N CYS A 102 2.21 -7.57 6.96
CA CYS A 102 2.89 -6.64 6.07
C CYS A 102 3.99 -7.36 5.26
N VAL A 103 4.88 -8.07 5.94
CA VAL A 103 5.96 -8.85 5.33
C VAL A 103 5.40 -9.93 4.39
N LEU A 104 4.41 -10.71 4.83
CA LEU A 104 3.81 -11.72 3.95
C LEU A 104 3.05 -11.12 2.76
N ALA A 105 2.56 -9.88 2.86
CA ALA A 105 1.96 -9.17 1.73
C ALA A 105 3.01 -8.64 0.74
N LEU A 106 4.22 -8.32 1.21
CA LEU A 106 5.40 -8.03 0.38
C LEU A 106 5.96 -9.29 -0.30
N HIS A 107 5.71 -10.47 0.28
CA HIS A 107 6.16 -11.78 -0.20
C HIS A 107 4.99 -12.72 -0.52
N PRO A 108 4.19 -12.44 -1.55
CA PRO A 108 3.07 -13.30 -1.95
C PRO A 108 3.49 -14.72 -2.37
N GLU A 109 4.73 -14.92 -2.85
CA GLU A 109 5.34 -16.23 -3.10
C GLU A 109 5.60 -17.03 -1.81
N GLY A 110 5.72 -16.33 -0.70
CA GLY A 110 5.93 -16.85 0.65
C GLY A 110 7.39 -16.89 1.08
N LEU A 111 7.58 -16.88 2.40
CA LEU A 111 8.89 -16.95 3.05
C LEU A 111 9.09 -18.26 3.82
N THR A 112 10.34 -18.70 3.92
CA THR A 112 10.73 -19.73 4.89
C THR A 112 10.62 -19.18 6.32
N SER A 113 10.70 -20.04 7.33
CA SER A 113 10.73 -19.57 8.71
C SER A 113 11.95 -18.69 9.00
N GLU A 114 13.07 -19.00 8.35
CA GLU A 114 14.34 -18.31 8.47
C GLU A 114 14.26 -16.93 7.79
N GLY A 115 13.72 -16.86 6.56
CA GLY A 115 13.50 -15.59 5.87
C GLY A 115 12.54 -14.68 6.62
N LEU A 116 11.45 -15.24 7.17
CA LEU A 116 10.51 -14.47 7.97
C LEU A 116 11.10 -14.00 9.30
N ALA A 117 11.95 -14.83 9.92
CA ALA A 117 12.67 -14.44 11.13
C ALA A 117 13.59 -13.24 10.87
N LEU A 118 14.35 -13.29 9.77
CA LEU A 118 15.23 -12.21 9.33
C LEU A 118 14.45 -10.92 9.01
N ALA A 119 13.38 -11.02 8.23
CA ALA A 119 12.55 -9.87 7.83
C ALA A 119 11.94 -9.09 9.00
N VAL A 120 11.52 -9.81 10.06
CA VAL A 120 10.71 -9.26 11.14
C VAL A 120 11.52 -8.98 12.42
N TRP A 121 12.57 -9.75 12.67
CA TRP A 121 13.43 -9.62 13.86
C TRP A 121 14.91 -9.35 13.56
N GLY A 122 15.33 -9.39 12.29
CA GLY A 122 16.71 -9.15 11.87
C GLY A 122 17.63 -10.36 12.06
N GLU A 123 18.94 -10.11 12.02
CA GLU A 123 20.00 -11.15 12.11
C GLU A 123 19.93 -12.00 13.40
N GLY A 124 19.33 -11.47 14.48
CA GLY A 124 19.10 -12.21 15.72
C GLY A 124 17.77 -12.97 15.78
N GLY A 125 17.00 -12.99 14.69
CA GLY A 125 15.68 -13.60 14.63
C GLY A 125 15.72 -15.12 14.74
N ASP A 126 14.92 -15.67 15.66
CA ASP A 126 14.77 -17.12 15.81
C ASP A 126 13.64 -17.68 14.91
N PRO A 127 13.94 -18.63 13.99
CA PRO A 127 12.92 -19.30 13.19
C PRO A 127 11.87 -20.03 14.04
N GLY A 128 12.21 -20.50 15.25
CA GLY A 128 11.26 -21.13 16.18
C GLY A 128 10.20 -20.14 16.70
N CYS A 129 10.63 -18.94 17.08
CA CYS A 129 9.76 -17.82 17.44
C CYS A 129 8.85 -17.43 16.27
N ALA A 130 9.38 -17.31 15.05
CA ALA A 130 8.60 -17.02 13.86
C ALA A 130 7.49 -18.06 13.62
N LYS A 131 7.81 -19.35 13.71
CA LYS A 131 6.82 -20.45 13.61
C LYS A 131 5.73 -20.33 14.67
N THR A 132 6.12 -19.98 15.90
CA THR A 132 5.19 -19.84 17.03
C THR A 132 4.23 -18.68 16.82
N GLU A 133 4.72 -17.51 16.39
CA GLU A 133 3.89 -16.35 16.11
C GLU A 133 2.97 -16.59 14.90
N LEU A 134 3.45 -17.25 13.84
CA LEU A 134 2.63 -17.67 12.70
C LEU A 134 1.52 -18.66 13.10
N TYR A 135 1.84 -19.64 13.94
CA TYR A 135 0.85 -20.58 14.46
C TYR A 135 -0.27 -19.85 15.22
N ARG A 136 0.06 -18.79 15.98
CA ARG A 136 -0.93 -17.97 16.67
C ARG A 136 -1.71 -17.07 15.70
N LEU A 137 -1.05 -16.49 14.70
CA LEU A 137 -1.67 -15.65 13.66
C LEU A 137 -2.69 -16.42 12.83
N ARG A 138 -2.43 -17.71 12.55
CA ARG A 138 -3.35 -18.60 11.80
C ARG A 138 -4.76 -18.72 12.39
N ARG A 139 -4.95 -18.36 13.67
CA ARG A 139 -6.28 -18.33 14.30
C ARG A 139 -7.18 -17.22 13.75
N TRP A 140 -6.59 -16.21 13.14
CA TRP A 140 -7.27 -15.00 12.70
C TRP A 140 -7.33 -14.93 11.17
N ILE A 141 -6.17 -15.13 10.53
CA ILE A 141 -6.00 -15.01 9.08
C ILE A 141 -5.51 -16.35 8.52
N PRO A 142 -6.05 -16.85 7.40
CA PRO A 142 -5.63 -18.13 6.83
C PRO A 142 -4.23 -17.99 6.21
N LEU A 143 -3.31 -18.87 6.62
CA LEU A 143 -1.92 -18.91 6.15
C LEU A 143 -1.56 -20.30 5.64
N GLU A 144 -0.88 -20.38 4.51
CA GLU A 144 -0.25 -21.61 4.05
C GLU A 144 1.12 -21.79 4.73
N SER A 145 1.69 -22.98 4.62
CA SER A 145 3.03 -23.29 5.14
C SER A 145 3.87 -23.94 4.05
N ARG A 146 5.18 -23.71 4.13
CA ARG A 146 6.21 -24.32 3.26
C ARG A 146 6.06 -23.91 1.77
N PRO A 147 6.31 -22.64 1.41
CA PRO A 147 6.67 -21.51 2.28
C PRO A 147 5.45 -20.87 2.97
N TYR A 148 5.68 -20.06 4.01
CA TYR A 148 4.62 -19.31 4.68
C TYR A 148 4.14 -18.18 3.79
N ARG A 149 2.84 -18.16 3.47
CA ARG A 149 2.19 -17.12 2.67
C ARG A 149 0.74 -16.92 3.09
N LEU A 150 0.16 -15.79 2.71
CA LEU A 150 -1.26 -15.50 2.92
C LEU A 150 -2.09 -16.40 1.99
N ALA A 151 -3.03 -17.16 2.56
CA ALA A 151 -3.87 -18.10 1.82
C ALA A 151 -5.14 -17.42 1.24
N THR A 152 -5.06 -16.12 1.01
CA THR A 152 -6.18 -15.26 0.63
C THR A 152 -5.65 -14.12 -0.22
N PRO A 153 -6.43 -13.61 -1.20
CA PRO A 153 -6.10 -12.37 -1.89
C PRO A 153 -5.90 -11.22 -0.89
N VAL A 154 -4.97 -10.32 -1.21
CA VAL A 154 -4.57 -9.22 -0.33
C VAL A 154 -4.77 -7.89 -1.07
N VAL A 155 -5.38 -6.93 -0.38
CA VAL A 155 -5.45 -5.53 -0.80
C VAL A 155 -4.77 -4.71 0.29
N ALA A 156 -3.64 -4.10 -0.03
CA ALA A 156 -2.89 -3.28 0.91
C ALA A 156 -2.63 -1.88 0.35
N ASP A 157 -2.89 -0.86 1.16
CA ASP A 157 -2.72 0.54 0.74
C ASP A 157 -1.28 0.87 0.32
N PHE A 158 -0.28 0.35 1.02
CA PHE A 158 1.12 0.54 0.66
C PHE A 158 1.48 -0.13 -0.68
N LEU A 159 0.95 -1.32 -0.98
CA LEU A 159 1.14 -1.97 -2.29
C LEU A 159 0.47 -1.18 -3.42
N GLU A 160 -0.69 -0.59 -3.15
CA GLU A 160 -1.41 0.26 -4.10
C GLU A 160 -0.63 1.56 -4.40
N VAL A 161 -0.04 2.19 -3.37
CA VAL A 161 0.86 3.34 -3.55
C VAL A 161 2.06 2.97 -4.43
N ILE A 162 2.72 1.85 -4.14
CA ILE A 162 3.87 1.35 -4.94
C ILE A 162 3.48 1.19 -6.40
N TYR A 163 2.33 0.57 -6.66
CA TYR A 163 1.82 0.38 -8.00
C TYR A 163 1.57 1.71 -8.71
N LEU A 164 0.87 2.65 -8.07
CA LEU A 164 0.53 3.96 -8.64
C LEU A 164 1.76 4.81 -8.97
N LEU A 165 2.77 4.80 -8.10
CA LEU A 165 4.03 5.50 -8.35
C LEU A 165 4.70 4.99 -9.63
N ARG A 166 4.67 3.69 -9.87
CA ARG A 166 5.26 3.09 -11.07
C ARG A 166 4.48 3.34 -12.35
N GLN A 167 3.16 3.55 -12.24
CA GLN A 167 2.34 3.97 -13.37
C GLN A 167 2.48 5.48 -13.66
N GLY A 168 3.29 6.21 -12.89
CA GLY A 168 3.41 7.66 -13.04
C GLY A 168 2.16 8.39 -12.56
N HIS A 169 1.50 7.89 -11.52
CA HIS A 169 0.30 8.47 -10.93
C HIS A 169 0.53 8.98 -9.49
N PRO A 170 1.43 9.97 -9.30
CA PRO A 170 1.78 10.48 -7.96
C PRO A 170 0.61 11.14 -7.24
N ALA A 171 -0.36 11.71 -7.96
CA ALA A 171 -1.56 12.31 -7.36
C ALA A 171 -2.39 11.26 -6.59
N GLN A 172 -2.70 10.14 -7.24
CA GLN A 172 -3.47 9.04 -6.65
C GLN A 172 -2.68 8.36 -5.52
N ALA A 173 -1.36 8.21 -5.70
CA ALA A 173 -0.48 7.69 -4.66
C ALA A 173 -0.51 8.57 -3.39
N LEU A 174 -0.45 9.90 -3.54
CA LEU A 174 -0.50 10.85 -2.44
C LEU A 174 -1.88 10.86 -1.73
N GLU A 175 -2.96 10.62 -2.45
CA GLU A 175 -4.30 10.49 -1.85
C GLU A 175 -4.36 9.28 -0.90
N LEU A 176 -3.75 8.17 -1.26
CA LEU A 176 -3.69 6.96 -0.43
C LEU A 176 -2.69 7.06 0.72
N TYR A 177 -1.63 7.85 0.57
CA TYR A 177 -0.61 8.05 1.60
C TYR A 177 -1.15 8.84 2.79
N LYS A 178 -1.66 8.15 3.83
CA LYS A 178 -2.17 8.78 5.06
C LYS A 178 -1.08 9.02 6.12
N GLY A 179 0.13 8.56 5.88
CA GLY A 179 1.29 8.68 6.76
C GLY A 179 2.25 7.50 6.58
N PRO A 180 3.33 7.44 7.37
CA PRO A 180 4.35 6.41 7.21
C PRO A 180 3.79 5.00 7.40
N LEU A 181 4.35 4.03 6.68
CA LEU A 181 4.02 2.62 6.83
C LEU A 181 4.37 2.14 8.25
N LEU A 182 3.35 1.72 9.03
CA LEU A 182 3.51 1.22 10.40
C LEU A 182 4.52 2.04 11.21
N PRO A 183 4.24 3.33 11.53
CA PRO A 183 5.25 4.31 11.96
C PRO A 183 6.00 3.93 13.25
N ARG A 184 5.44 3.01 14.06
CA ARG A 184 6.03 2.52 15.32
C ARG A 184 6.71 1.16 15.19
N SER A 185 6.72 0.57 14.00
CA SER A 185 7.37 -0.72 13.75
C SER A 185 8.88 -0.54 13.63
N GLU A 186 9.59 -1.48 14.25
CA GLU A 186 11.04 -1.66 14.19
C GLU A 186 11.42 -2.95 13.42
N ALA A 187 10.45 -3.64 12.84
CA ALA A 187 10.73 -4.81 12.00
C ALA A 187 11.58 -4.37 10.79
N PRO A 188 12.76 -4.97 10.55
CA PRO A 188 13.73 -4.48 9.57
C PRO A 188 13.13 -4.24 8.17
N GLU A 189 12.40 -5.21 7.63
CA GLU A 189 11.83 -5.09 6.28
C GLU A 189 10.70 -4.06 6.22
N VAL A 190 9.93 -3.90 7.30
CA VAL A 190 8.89 -2.86 7.39
C VAL A 190 9.54 -1.48 7.44
N VAL A 191 10.63 -1.32 8.17
CA VAL A 191 11.40 -0.06 8.26
C VAL A 191 11.99 0.28 6.91
N GLU A 192 12.65 -0.68 6.24
CA GLU A 192 13.22 -0.51 4.91
C GLU A 192 12.14 -0.11 3.89
N THR A 193 11.03 -0.84 3.88
CA THR A 193 9.89 -0.55 2.99
C THR A 193 9.29 0.82 3.28
N ARG A 194 9.15 1.21 4.55
CA ARG A 194 8.65 2.54 4.95
C ARG A 194 9.52 3.65 4.37
N VAL A 195 10.84 3.56 4.56
CA VAL A 195 11.80 4.56 4.09
C VAL A 195 11.79 4.63 2.57
N TRP A 196 11.89 3.48 1.90
CA TRP A 196 11.90 3.41 0.45
C TRP A 196 10.60 3.93 -0.18
N LEU A 197 9.44 3.61 0.41
CA LEU A 197 8.14 4.07 -0.08
C LEU A 197 7.98 5.58 0.05
N GLU A 198 8.37 6.14 1.21
CA GLU A 198 8.29 7.58 1.46
C GLU A 198 9.21 8.34 0.50
N GLU A 199 10.46 7.87 0.31
CA GLU A 199 11.40 8.47 -0.63
C GLU A 199 10.91 8.38 -2.08
N SER A 200 10.36 7.23 -2.48
CA SER A 200 9.80 7.04 -3.83
C SER A 200 8.62 7.98 -4.09
N LEU A 201 7.75 8.17 -3.09
CA LEU A 201 6.63 9.12 -3.19
C LEU A 201 7.13 10.57 -3.27
N ARG A 202 8.11 10.92 -2.42
CA ARG A 202 8.75 12.24 -2.40
C ARG A 202 9.33 12.60 -3.77
N GLU A 203 10.16 11.72 -4.32
CA GLU A 203 10.78 11.93 -5.63
C GLU A 203 9.75 12.00 -6.76
N ALA A 204 8.73 11.13 -6.77
CA ALA A 204 7.68 11.17 -7.78
C ALA A 204 6.84 12.47 -7.72
N VAL A 205 6.54 12.95 -6.51
CA VAL A 205 5.80 14.20 -6.31
C VAL A 205 6.63 15.40 -6.74
N LEU A 206 7.91 15.47 -6.35
CA LEU A 206 8.82 16.54 -6.80
C LEU A 206 8.98 16.54 -8.32
N HIS A 207 9.22 15.37 -8.91
CA HIS A 207 9.37 15.22 -10.37
C HIS A 207 8.12 15.61 -11.15
N SER A 208 6.93 15.45 -10.56
CA SER A 208 5.67 15.83 -11.21
C SER A 208 5.58 17.33 -11.52
N GLY A 209 6.31 18.18 -10.78
CA GLY A 209 6.23 19.64 -10.89
C GLY A 209 4.85 20.22 -10.55
N GLN A 210 3.94 19.41 -9.99
CA GLN A 210 2.58 19.84 -9.67
C GLN A 210 2.54 20.50 -8.30
N ARG A 211 2.40 21.83 -8.31
CA ARG A 211 2.34 22.69 -7.11
C ARG A 211 1.51 22.10 -5.97
N GLU A 212 0.27 21.69 -6.26
CA GLU A 212 -0.65 21.22 -5.22
C GLU A 212 -0.23 19.86 -4.63
N LEU A 213 0.43 19.00 -5.41
CA LEU A 213 0.98 17.74 -4.90
C LEU A 213 2.21 17.98 -4.02
N VAL A 214 3.13 18.83 -4.49
CA VAL A 214 4.35 19.16 -3.73
C VAL A 214 3.98 19.84 -2.41
N TRP A 215 3.05 20.81 -2.46
CA TRP A 215 2.52 21.45 -1.25
C TRP A 215 1.86 20.44 -0.31
N GLY A 216 0.96 19.60 -0.82
CA GLY A 216 0.23 18.63 0.00
C GLY A 216 1.14 17.61 0.67
N LEU A 217 2.21 17.17 0.01
CA LEU A 217 3.19 16.28 0.62
C LEU A 217 4.10 17.02 1.61
N ALA A 218 4.51 18.26 1.31
CA ALA A 218 5.30 19.10 2.23
C ALA A 218 4.57 19.32 3.56
N GLU A 219 3.28 19.61 3.53
CA GLU A 219 2.44 19.73 4.73
C GLU A 219 2.36 18.42 5.51
N ARG A 220 2.23 17.29 4.81
CA ARG A 220 2.07 15.98 5.44
C ARG A 220 3.35 15.48 6.10
N LEU A 221 4.51 15.67 5.48
CA LEU A 221 5.80 15.26 6.05
C LEU A 221 6.35 16.30 7.03
N GLY A 222 6.10 17.59 6.80
CA GLY A 222 6.38 18.69 7.71
C GLY A 222 7.87 19.05 7.86
N SER A 223 8.76 18.07 7.95
CA SER A 223 10.20 18.23 8.20
C SER A 223 11.09 18.14 6.96
N ASP A 224 10.51 17.86 5.79
CA ASP A 224 11.28 17.72 4.56
C ASP A 224 11.60 19.08 3.93
N LEU A 225 12.87 19.50 4.04
CA LEU A 225 13.32 20.79 3.52
C LEU A 225 13.15 20.91 2.00
N SER A 226 13.48 19.86 1.24
CA SER A 226 13.44 19.89 -0.23
C SER A 226 12.01 20.03 -0.75
N LEU A 227 11.02 19.41 -0.09
CA LEU A 227 9.62 19.59 -0.45
C LEU A 227 9.14 21.02 -0.20
N TRP A 228 9.56 21.65 0.90
CA TRP A 228 9.23 23.05 1.15
C TRP A 228 9.90 24.01 0.16
N GLU A 229 11.17 23.76 -0.18
CA GLU A 229 11.89 24.54 -1.20
C GLU A 229 11.24 24.38 -2.58
N GLY A 230 10.98 23.15 -3.01
CA GLY A 230 10.29 22.86 -4.27
C GLY A 230 8.87 23.44 -4.31
N ALA A 231 8.13 23.40 -3.21
CA ALA A 231 6.83 24.04 -3.10
C ALA A 231 6.96 25.56 -3.34
N LEU A 232 7.89 26.23 -2.65
CA LEU A 232 8.11 27.67 -2.79
C LEU A 232 8.52 28.08 -4.22
N GLU A 233 9.31 27.26 -4.90
CA GLU A 233 9.70 27.48 -6.30
C GLU A 233 8.50 27.41 -7.25
N LEU A 234 7.55 26.51 -7.01
CA LEU A 234 6.35 26.32 -7.85
C LEU A 234 5.22 27.34 -7.58
N LEU A 235 5.27 28.07 -6.46
CA LEU A 235 4.27 29.07 -6.08
C LEU A 235 4.46 30.40 -6.83
N PRO A 236 3.41 31.00 -7.43
CA PRO A 236 3.46 32.34 -8.01
C PRO A 236 3.78 33.37 -6.94
N HIS A 237 4.47 34.45 -7.30
CA HIS A 237 4.87 35.51 -6.38
C HIS A 237 3.72 36.09 -5.53
N SER A 238 2.48 36.08 -6.05
CA SER A 238 1.29 36.57 -5.35
C SER A 238 0.58 35.53 -4.49
N ASP A 239 1.05 34.29 -4.43
CA ASP A 239 0.38 33.21 -3.69
C ASP A 239 0.54 33.41 -2.17
N PRO A 240 -0.56 33.42 -1.40
CA PRO A 240 -0.52 33.68 0.05
C PRO A 240 0.21 32.59 0.84
N ARG A 241 0.52 31.44 0.23
CA ARG A 241 1.26 30.35 0.86
C ARG A 241 2.78 30.59 0.91
N ARG A 242 3.32 31.53 0.12
CA ARG A 242 4.77 31.78 0.07
C ARG A 242 5.39 32.13 1.44
N PRO A 243 4.81 33.05 2.25
CA PRO A 243 5.35 33.35 3.57
C PRO A 243 5.39 32.13 4.51
N LEU A 244 4.40 31.23 4.39
CA LEU A 244 4.36 29.99 5.19
C LEU A 244 5.52 29.05 4.82
N ALA A 245 5.74 28.83 3.53
CA ALA A 245 6.86 28.02 3.06
C ALA A 245 8.21 28.61 3.49
N THR A 246 8.40 29.93 3.31
CA THR A 246 9.64 30.60 3.72
C THR A 246 9.90 30.48 5.22
N ALA A 247 8.87 30.68 6.06
CA ALA A 247 9.00 30.52 7.51
C ALA A 247 9.41 29.09 7.88
N GLN A 248 8.82 28.10 7.22
CA GLN A 248 9.12 26.70 7.46
C GLN A 248 10.53 26.31 7.01
N ILE A 249 10.96 26.75 5.82
CA ILE A 249 12.34 26.56 5.32
C ILE A 249 13.35 27.13 6.32
N ASN A 250 13.14 28.36 6.80
CA ASN A 250 14.03 28.99 7.77
C ASN A 250 14.06 28.23 9.10
N ARG A 251 12.91 27.75 9.59
CA ARG A 251 12.83 26.91 10.78
C ARG A 251 13.65 25.64 10.60
N LEU A 252 13.48 24.94 9.48
CA LEU A 252 14.19 23.70 9.19
C LEU A 252 15.70 23.95 9.07
N LYS A 253 16.14 24.97 8.34
CA LYS A 253 17.58 25.32 8.22
C LYS A 253 18.27 25.66 9.55
N THR A 254 17.52 26.09 10.56
CA THR A 254 18.06 26.44 11.88
C THR A 254 18.27 25.21 12.78
N HIS A 255 17.67 24.06 12.46
CA HIS A 255 17.71 22.84 13.27
C HIS A 255 18.65 21.75 12.72
N TRP A 256 19.58 22.14 11.84
CA TRP A 256 20.69 21.33 11.31
C TRP A 256 22.00 22.06 11.55
#